data_AF-A0A086T588-F1
#
_entry.id   AF-A0A086T588-F1
#
_cell.length_a   1.000
_cell.length_b   1.000
_cell.length_c   1.000
_cell.angle_alpha   90.00
_cell.angle_beta   90.00
_cell.angle_gamma   90.00
#
_symmetry.space_group_name_H-M   'P 1'
#
loop_
_entity.id
_entity.type
_entity.pdbx_description
1 polymer ?
#
loop_
_entity_poly.entity_id
_entity_poly.type
_entity_poly.pdbx_seq_one_letter_code
_entity_poly.pdbx_strand_id
1 'polypeptide(L)'
;MAETPEAVRKLQNGLEPYIKPREQANYIRRILALHLASHSQDGPLSQPLALAAQRHDNVASATDAKGLHREYLDALRANTAARRQFEDVVQARPGRPELFTTDSSASNPLDERLAILKLQQKRQKLSAVRKYLDQLVDQPAAAPCFLDAEQIFKGAPPPPSVPKEVVNSLVAEKSAAAPDLRSQANQLEKVVLRTKLLLRQEEKLLGEAKARSRNRPDVVSNGAKLEALNATRTELISWIESELGNASAEEPNDETEARTVSEGNPEADQSTIEAGLLEIKQKYARYLESRRNLLSLVSARPRPCAVPDLKPNMPQTTPAVAPPPTNHLLIPYIERLLSLSRNQKALITQKSHLKSTLNKQAEHAYEGLGHLAEESQLLPAYPMKESLRRRSGLMEALTSKKSDVPDISSRIKPWVFASDSAKIANLESVAETLEGGQVALEGSIKALQELEALLGVGESETAKNAEEDEPGEDDVWLATGGAKDKGPRKHTDKPKAPERKPGDIWSSLHGNLGLIGQEDAA
;
A
#
# COMPACT_ATOMS: atom_id res chain seq x y z
N MET A 1 -62.79 40.80 32.46
CA MET A 1 -61.77 39.77 32.73
C MET A 1 -62.27 38.48 32.09
N ALA A 2 -61.63 38.00 31.03
CA ALA A 2 -62.09 36.82 30.30
C ALA A 2 -61.33 35.59 30.78
N GLU A 3 -62.06 34.57 31.22
CA GLU A 3 -61.50 33.32 31.73
C GLU A 3 -60.83 32.56 30.57
N THR A 4 -59.52 32.34 30.68
CA THR A 4 -58.79 31.51 29.72
C THR A 4 -59.20 30.05 29.89
N PRO A 5 -59.51 29.33 28.79
CA PRO A 5 -59.99 27.96 28.86
C PRO A 5 -58.94 27.05 29.49
N GLU A 6 -59.38 26.07 30.30
CA GLU A 6 -58.51 25.17 31.08
C GLU A 6 -57.42 24.46 30.26
N ALA A 7 -57.68 24.23 28.98
CA ALA A 7 -56.71 23.68 28.04
C ALA A 7 -55.47 24.56 27.87
N VAL A 8 -55.64 25.89 27.85
CA VAL A 8 -54.54 26.86 27.74
C VAL A 8 -53.70 26.88 29.02
N ARG A 9 -54.32 26.70 30.19
CA ARG A 9 -53.58 26.61 31.47
C ARG A 9 -52.76 25.34 31.58
N LYS A 10 -53.29 24.18 31.13
CA LYS A 10 -52.53 22.91 31.07
C LYS A 10 -51.35 23.00 30.10
N LEU A 11 -51.54 23.64 28.96
CA LEU A 11 -50.46 23.91 27.99
C LEU A 11 -49.42 24.88 28.55
N GLN A 12 -49.84 25.95 29.21
CA GLN A 12 -48.92 26.91 29.84
C GLN A 12 -48.07 26.22 30.92
N ASN A 13 -48.67 25.46 31.83
CA ASN A 13 -47.95 24.75 32.88
C ASN A 13 -47.01 23.66 32.31
N GLY A 14 -47.38 23.02 31.20
CA GLY A 14 -46.51 22.05 30.52
C GLY A 14 -45.33 22.71 29.80
N LEU A 15 -45.48 23.96 29.35
CA LEU A 15 -44.44 24.71 28.63
C LEU A 15 -43.60 25.60 29.54
N GLU A 16 -44.08 25.97 30.73
CA GLU A 16 -43.35 26.77 31.74
C GLU A 16 -41.92 26.27 32.03
N PRO A 17 -41.64 24.97 32.22
CA PRO A 17 -40.26 24.50 32.43
C PRO A 17 -39.36 24.64 31.19
N TYR A 18 -39.93 24.78 29.99
CA TYR A 18 -39.19 24.94 28.72
C TYR A 18 -39.14 26.39 28.23
N ILE A 19 -40.05 27.25 28.70
CA ILE A 19 -40.09 28.68 28.40
C ILE A 19 -39.20 29.40 29.42
N LYS A 20 -37.94 29.63 29.04
CA LYS A 20 -37.04 30.45 29.87
C LYS A 20 -37.57 31.89 29.95
N PRO A 21 -37.53 32.53 31.14
CA PRO A 21 -37.89 33.93 31.28
C PRO A 21 -36.98 34.80 30.41
N ARG A 22 -37.53 35.90 29.90
CA ARG A 22 -36.85 36.79 28.94
C ARG A 22 -35.49 37.27 29.45
N GLU A 23 -35.35 37.45 30.75
CA GLU A 23 -34.10 37.85 31.41
C GLU A 23 -33.01 36.76 31.29
N GLN A 24 -33.35 35.50 31.56
CA GLN A 24 -32.42 34.38 31.40
C GLN A 24 -32.06 34.17 29.93
N ALA A 25 -33.01 34.30 29.01
CA ALA A 25 -32.73 34.22 27.58
C ALA A 25 -31.78 35.34 27.11
N ASN A 26 -31.96 36.57 27.62
CA ASN A 26 -31.06 37.69 27.32
C ASN A 26 -29.68 37.52 27.96
N TYR A 27 -29.60 36.97 29.17
CA TYR A 27 -28.35 36.63 29.83
C TYR A 27 -27.56 35.57 29.03
N ILE A 28 -28.23 34.49 28.60
CA ILE A 28 -27.63 33.45 27.75
C ILE A 28 -27.16 34.05 26.42
N ARG A 29 -27.98 34.89 25.77
CA ARG A 29 -27.59 35.57 24.52
C ARG A 29 -26.38 36.48 24.72
N ARG A 30 -26.27 37.18 25.86
CA ARG A 30 -25.12 38.03 26.17
C ARG A 30 -23.84 37.23 26.37
N ILE A 31 -23.92 36.09 27.10
CA ILE A 31 -22.78 35.19 27.28
C ILE A 31 -22.34 34.60 25.95
N LEU A 32 -23.29 34.12 25.14
CA LEU A 32 -23.00 33.58 23.81
C LEU A 32 -22.43 34.66 22.90
N ALA A 33 -22.95 35.90 22.94
CA ALA A 33 -22.40 37.01 22.17
C ALA A 33 -20.97 37.35 22.60
N LEU A 34 -20.64 37.32 23.90
CA LEU A 34 -19.28 37.51 24.40
C LEU A 34 -18.35 36.36 23.99
N HIS A 35 -18.84 35.12 24.05
CA HIS A 35 -18.08 33.94 23.64
C HIS A 35 -17.85 33.91 22.12
N LEU A 36 -18.83 34.33 21.34
CA LEU A 36 -18.68 34.47 19.89
C LEU A 36 -17.76 35.64 19.55
N ALA A 37 -17.86 36.76 20.27
CA ALA A 37 -16.97 37.91 20.10
C ALA A 37 -15.51 37.57 20.43
N SER A 38 -15.24 36.70 21.40
CA SER A 38 -13.87 36.26 21.70
C SER A 38 -13.28 35.33 20.62
N HIS A 39 -14.13 34.69 19.83
CA HIS A 39 -13.73 33.81 18.73
C HIS A 39 -13.75 34.51 17.36
N SER A 40 -14.44 35.64 17.22
CA SER A 40 -14.42 36.47 16.02
C SER A 40 -13.34 37.54 16.14
N GLN A 41 -12.17 37.32 15.54
CA GLN A 41 -11.05 38.28 15.58
C GLN A 41 -11.25 39.53 14.71
N ASP A 42 -12.36 39.67 13.97
CA ASP A 42 -12.60 40.81 13.07
C ASP A 42 -14.00 41.42 13.24
N GLY A 43 -14.09 42.52 13.98
CA GLY A 43 -15.19 43.51 13.93
C GLY A 43 -16.59 43.06 14.37
N PRO A 44 -17.54 44.01 14.55
CA PRO A 44 -18.92 43.66 14.92
C PRO A 44 -19.59 42.87 13.78
N LEU A 45 -20.07 41.66 14.09
CA LEU A 45 -20.83 40.79 13.19
C LEU A 45 -22.08 41.53 12.69
N SER A 46 -21.99 42.12 11.50
CA SER A 46 -23.00 43.06 10.98
C SER A 46 -24.35 42.43 10.60
N GLN A 47 -24.56 41.11 10.73
CA GLN A 47 -25.82 40.47 10.34
C GLN A 47 -26.18 39.27 11.22
N PRO A 48 -27.46 39.12 11.60
CA PRO A 48 -27.93 37.92 12.30
C PRO A 48 -27.88 36.72 11.36
N LEU A 49 -27.17 35.65 11.77
CA LEU A 49 -27.04 34.36 11.08
C LEU A 49 -28.38 33.69 10.68
N ALA A 50 -29.50 34.18 11.20
CA ALA A 50 -30.84 33.67 10.91
C ALA A 50 -31.35 33.99 9.48
N LEU A 51 -30.65 34.86 8.73
CA LEU A 51 -31.04 35.25 7.37
C LEU A 51 -29.95 34.96 6.32
N ALA A 52 -29.18 33.88 6.49
CA ALA A 52 -28.29 33.36 5.46
C ALA A 52 -29.03 32.66 4.29
N ALA A 53 -30.20 33.17 3.89
CA ALA A 53 -30.98 32.65 2.77
C ALA A 53 -30.68 33.39 1.45
N GLN A 54 -30.06 34.57 1.48
CA GLN A 54 -29.84 35.36 0.27
C GLN A 54 -28.44 35.99 0.26
N ARG A 55 -27.65 35.58 -0.76
CA ARG A 55 -26.30 36.01 -1.16
C ARG A 55 -25.12 35.15 -0.71
N HIS A 56 -25.13 33.91 -1.19
CA HIS A 56 -23.89 33.17 -1.45
C HIS A 56 -23.86 32.62 -2.88
N ASP A 57 -24.09 33.48 -3.88
CA ASP A 57 -23.65 33.17 -5.26
C ASP A 57 -22.20 33.64 -5.50
N ASN A 58 -21.63 34.43 -4.57
CA ASN A 58 -20.21 34.80 -4.57
C ASN A 58 -19.53 34.35 -3.27
N VAL A 59 -19.57 33.05 -2.96
CA VAL A 59 -18.39 32.47 -2.30
C VAL A 59 -17.38 32.31 -3.42
N ALA A 60 -16.65 33.40 -3.70
CA ALA A 60 -15.44 33.34 -4.49
C ALA A 60 -14.60 32.22 -3.88
N SER A 61 -14.60 31.10 -4.60
CA SER A 61 -13.68 29.97 -4.49
C SER A 61 -12.97 29.90 -3.15
N ALA A 62 -13.46 29.05 -2.25
CA ALA A 62 -12.59 28.44 -1.25
C ALA A 62 -11.52 27.65 -2.01
N THR A 63 -10.47 28.34 -2.45
CA THR A 63 -9.28 27.80 -3.12
C THR A 63 -8.51 26.83 -2.22
N ASP A 64 -8.93 26.70 -0.96
CA ASP A 64 -8.40 25.78 0.04
C ASP A 64 -9.12 24.43 0.10
N ALA A 65 -10.30 24.27 -0.51
CA ALA A 65 -10.92 22.96 -0.63
C ALA A 65 -10.25 22.21 -1.78
N LYS A 66 -9.34 21.30 -1.45
CA LYS A 66 -8.69 20.38 -2.39
C LYS A 66 -9.42 19.03 -2.36
N GLY A 67 -9.11 18.17 -3.32
CA GLY A 67 -9.57 16.79 -3.36
C GLY A 67 -11.09 16.59 -3.32
N LEU A 68 -11.53 15.65 -2.47
CA LEU A 68 -12.89 15.13 -2.44
C LEU A 68 -13.90 16.16 -1.93
N HIS A 69 -13.46 17.06 -1.05
CA HIS A 69 -14.29 18.18 -0.61
C HIS A 69 -14.62 19.14 -1.76
N ARG A 70 -13.69 19.34 -2.70
CA ARG A 70 -13.96 20.13 -3.91
C ARG A 70 -14.98 19.44 -4.80
N GLU A 71 -14.80 18.14 -5.04
CA GLU A 71 -15.74 17.35 -5.84
C GLU A 71 -17.14 17.33 -5.22
N TYR A 72 -17.23 17.20 -3.90
CA TYR A 72 -18.48 17.29 -3.17
C TYR A 72 -19.14 18.66 -3.28
N LEU A 73 -18.36 19.75 -3.15
CA LEU A 73 -18.88 21.11 -3.34
C LEU A 73 -19.34 21.36 -4.77
N ASP A 74 -18.60 20.86 -5.77
CA ASP A 74 -18.96 20.96 -7.17
C ASP A 74 -20.21 20.13 -7.49
N ALA A 75 -20.34 18.92 -6.91
CA ALA A 75 -21.55 18.10 -7.01
C ALA A 75 -22.75 18.76 -6.32
N LEU A 76 -22.56 19.41 -5.17
CA LEU A 76 -23.60 20.19 -4.51
C LEU A 76 -24.04 21.37 -5.36
N ARG A 77 -23.10 22.13 -5.95
CA ARG A 77 -23.41 23.23 -6.87
C ARG A 77 -24.17 22.74 -8.11
N ALA A 78 -23.74 21.61 -8.68
CA ALA A 78 -24.45 20.99 -9.79
C ALA A 78 -25.85 20.52 -9.38
N ASN A 79 -26.02 19.98 -8.17
CA ASN A 79 -27.32 19.55 -7.65
C ASN A 79 -28.24 20.74 -7.39
N THR A 80 -27.75 21.83 -6.78
CA THR A 80 -28.54 23.04 -6.56
C THR A 80 -28.89 23.72 -7.88
N ALA A 81 -27.98 23.77 -8.85
CA ALA A 81 -28.27 24.24 -10.20
C ALA A 81 -29.34 23.37 -10.89
N ALA A 82 -29.22 22.03 -10.80
CA ALA A 82 -30.21 21.11 -11.37
C ALA A 82 -31.59 21.23 -10.70
N ARG A 83 -31.64 21.46 -9.38
CA ARG A 83 -32.89 21.74 -8.66
C ARG A 83 -33.52 23.05 -9.10
N ARG A 84 -32.73 24.12 -9.23
CA ARG A 84 -33.19 25.41 -9.77
C ARG A 84 -33.74 25.23 -11.18
N GLN A 85 -33.01 24.56 -12.07
CA GLN A 85 -33.48 24.26 -13.43
C GLN A 85 -34.77 23.41 -13.44
N PHE A 86 -34.90 22.44 -12.54
CA PHE A 86 -36.11 21.64 -12.42
C PHE A 86 -37.29 22.49 -11.94
N GLU A 87 -37.08 23.33 -10.92
CA GLU A 87 -38.08 24.28 -10.42
C GLU A 87 -38.49 25.28 -11.51
N ASP A 88 -37.53 25.80 -12.28
CA ASP A 88 -37.77 26.68 -13.41
C ASP A 88 -38.61 25.96 -14.49
N VAL A 89 -38.32 24.71 -14.82
CA VAL A 89 -39.11 23.91 -15.78
C VAL A 89 -40.52 23.60 -15.26
N VAL A 90 -40.66 23.36 -13.96
CA VAL A 90 -41.96 23.14 -13.31
C VAL A 90 -42.79 24.43 -13.30
N GLN A 91 -42.17 25.57 -13.04
CA GLN A 91 -42.84 26.88 -13.01
C GLN A 91 -43.11 27.45 -14.41
N ALA A 92 -42.21 27.21 -15.38
CA ALA A 92 -42.35 27.59 -16.78
C ALA A 92 -43.37 26.73 -17.54
N ARG A 93 -44.07 25.81 -16.86
CA ARG A 93 -45.22 25.09 -17.40
C ARG A 93 -46.53 25.69 -16.88
N PRO A 94 -46.98 26.86 -17.38
CA PRO A 94 -48.30 27.37 -17.08
C PRO A 94 -49.31 26.52 -17.86
N GLY A 95 -50.25 25.91 -17.13
CA GLY A 95 -51.34 25.13 -17.74
C GLY A 95 -51.06 23.64 -17.77
N ARG A 96 -51.47 22.94 -16.71
CA ARG A 96 -52.03 21.60 -16.89
C ARG A 96 -53.47 21.83 -17.38
N PRO A 97 -53.81 21.60 -18.66
CA PRO A 97 -55.21 21.44 -18.99
C PRO A 97 -55.67 20.16 -18.28
N GLU A 98 -56.74 20.29 -17.49
CA GLU A 98 -57.68 19.19 -17.40
C GLU A 98 -58.04 18.76 -18.82
N LEU A 99 -57.98 17.44 -19.06
CA LEU A 99 -58.69 16.66 -20.09
C LEU A 99 -57.79 15.50 -20.51
N PHE A 100 -58.05 14.34 -19.92
CA PHE A 100 -58.34 13.12 -20.67
C PHE A 100 -59.29 12.28 -19.83
N THR A 101 -60.57 12.62 -19.89
CA THR A 101 -61.63 11.63 -19.79
C THR A 101 -61.68 10.89 -21.12
N THR A 102 -61.19 9.65 -21.15
CA THR A 102 -61.76 8.57 -21.96
C THR A 102 -61.28 7.24 -21.36
N ASP A 103 -62.23 6.60 -20.70
CA ASP A 103 -62.56 5.19 -20.82
C ASP A 103 -61.62 4.11 -20.25
N SER A 104 -62.14 3.53 -19.16
CA SER A 104 -62.22 2.08 -18.92
C SER A 104 -60.92 1.30 -18.74
N SER A 105 -60.24 1.59 -17.64
CA SER A 105 -60.01 0.56 -16.62
C SER A 105 -59.52 1.25 -15.35
N ALA A 106 -60.21 1.03 -14.24
CA ALA A 106 -59.76 1.47 -12.92
C ALA A 106 -58.52 0.66 -12.50
N SER A 107 -57.39 0.81 -13.19
CA SER A 107 -56.11 0.61 -12.55
C SER A 107 -55.94 1.74 -11.56
N ASN A 108 -55.75 1.40 -10.28
CA ASN A 108 -55.45 2.41 -9.30
C ASN A 108 -54.24 3.22 -9.81
N PRO A 109 -54.17 4.55 -9.59
CA PRO A 109 -52.99 5.35 -9.99
C PRO A 109 -51.68 4.80 -9.38
N LEU A 110 -51.80 4.02 -8.30
CA LEU A 110 -50.72 3.23 -7.73
C LEU A 110 -50.29 2.05 -8.60
N ASP A 111 -51.23 1.34 -9.22
CA ASP A 111 -50.94 0.22 -10.13
C ASP A 111 -50.27 0.70 -11.41
N GLU A 112 -50.68 1.85 -11.95
CA GLU A 112 -50.01 2.51 -13.07
C GLU A 112 -48.59 2.95 -12.69
N ARG A 113 -48.42 3.55 -11.52
CA ARG A 113 -47.11 3.94 -11.00
C ARG A 113 -46.22 2.72 -10.76
N LEU A 114 -46.75 1.63 -10.24
CA LEU A 114 -46.04 0.38 -10.05
C LEU A 114 -45.66 -0.26 -11.40
N ALA A 115 -46.54 -0.18 -12.40
CA ALA A 115 -46.24 -0.63 -13.76
C ALA A 115 -45.10 0.19 -14.39
N ILE A 116 -45.11 1.51 -14.23
CA ILE A 116 -44.04 2.41 -14.68
C ILE A 116 -42.72 2.09 -13.96
N LEU A 117 -42.75 1.88 -12.63
CA LEU A 117 -41.55 1.50 -11.87
C LEU A 117 -41.00 0.14 -12.30
N LYS A 118 -41.87 -0.85 -12.52
CA LYS A 118 -41.47 -2.16 -13.07
C LYS A 118 -40.87 -2.02 -14.47
N LEU A 119 -41.43 -1.17 -15.32
CA LEU A 119 -40.91 -0.91 -16.66
C LEU A 119 -39.56 -0.19 -16.63
N GLN A 120 -39.39 0.79 -15.72
CA GLN A 120 -38.12 1.47 -15.49
C GLN A 120 -37.06 0.49 -14.98
N GLN A 121 -37.41 -0.41 -14.06
CA GLN A 121 -36.51 -1.44 -13.56
C GLN A 121 -36.11 -2.42 -14.68
N LYS A 122 -37.04 -2.84 -15.54
CA LYS A 122 -36.73 -3.66 -16.73
C LYS A 122 -35.81 -2.92 -17.68
N ARG A 123 -36.06 -1.65 -17.96
CA ARG A 123 -35.21 -0.81 -18.82
C ARG A 123 -33.80 -0.67 -18.24
N GLN A 124 -33.68 -0.47 -16.93
CA GLN A 124 -32.39 -0.39 -16.25
C GLN A 124 -31.62 -1.72 -16.39
N LYS A 125 -32.27 -2.87 -16.14
CA LYS A 125 -31.69 -4.20 -16.33
C LYS A 125 -31.20 -4.40 -17.77
N LEU A 126 -32.04 -4.10 -18.76
CA LEU A 126 -31.65 -4.21 -20.17
C LEU A 126 -30.52 -3.26 -20.55
N SER A 127 -30.52 -2.03 -20.02
CA SER A 127 -29.43 -1.08 -20.25
C SER A 127 -28.12 -1.54 -19.63
N ALA A 128 -28.15 -2.21 -18.47
CA ALA A 128 -26.98 -2.79 -17.85
C ALA A 128 -26.44 -3.95 -18.68
N VAL A 129 -27.31 -4.89 -19.10
CA VAL A 129 -26.92 -5.99 -20.00
C VAL A 129 -26.30 -5.46 -21.29
N ARG A 130 -26.91 -4.45 -21.91
CA ARG A 130 -26.35 -3.80 -23.10
C ARG A 130 -24.97 -3.19 -22.83
N LYS A 131 -24.79 -2.44 -21.75
CA LYS A 131 -23.49 -1.88 -21.37
C LYS A 131 -22.42 -2.96 -21.18
N TYR A 132 -22.77 -4.08 -20.55
CA TYR A 132 -21.82 -5.18 -20.38
C TYR A 132 -21.53 -5.90 -21.69
N LEU A 133 -22.52 -6.07 -22.58
CA LEU A 133 -22.28 -6.60 -23.93
C LEU A 133 -21.39 -5.66 -24.74
N ASP A 134 -21.64 -4.35 -24.70
CA ASP A 134 -20.80 -3.34 -25.35
C ASP A 134 -19.36 -3.41 -24.78
N GLN A 135 -19.21 -3.50 -23.46
CA GLN A 135 -17.91 -3.70 -22.81
C GLN A 135 -17.21 -5.00 -23.20
N LEU A 136 -17.97 -6.09 -23.37
CA LEU A 136 -17.43 -7.38 -23.84
C LEU A 136 -16.97 -7.29 -25.30
N VAL A 137 -17.68 -6.55 -26.15
CA VAL A 137 -17.28 -6.29 -27.54
C VAL A 137 -16.04 -5.40 -27.59
N ASP A 138 -15.93 -4.44 -26.67
CA ASP A 138 -14.77 -3.55 -26.53
C ASP A 138 -13.55 -4.26 -25.89
N GLN A 139 -13.76 -5.40 -25.21
CA GLN A 139 -12.64 -6.20 -24.70
C GLN A 139 -11.83 -6.74 -25.89
N PRO A 140 -10.50 -6.59 -25.88
CA PRO A 140 -9.67 -7.01 -27.00
C PRO A 140 -9.78 -8.52 -27.23
N ALA A 141 -10.07 -9.31 -26.19
CA ALA A 141 -10.30 -10.76 -26.29
C ALA A 141 -11.50 -11.19 -27.16
N ALA A 142 -12.46 -10.30 -27.43
CA ALA A 142 -13.61 -10.59 -28.30
C ALA A 142 -13.34 -10.24 -29.78
N ALA A 143 -12.24 -9.55 -30.09
CA ALA A 143 -11.85 -9.29 -31.46
C ALA A 143 -11.34 -10.58 -32.12
N PRO A 144 -11.81 -10.95 -33.33
CA PRO A 144 -11.42 -12.20 -33.99
C PRO A 144 -9.92 -12.27 -34.34
N CYS A 145 -9.20 -11.16 -34.22
CA CYS A 145 -7.77 -11.02 -34.47
C CYS A 145 -6.90 -10.98 -33.20
N PHE A 146 -7.46 -11.04 -31.99
CA PHE A 146 -6.68 -10.91 -30.75
C PHE A 146 -5.74 -12.09 -30.48
N LEU A 147 -6.10 -13.28 -30.97
CA LEU A 147 -5.26 -14.48 -30.90
C LEU A 147 -4.62 -14.82 -32.25
N ASP A 148 -4.58 -13.87 -33.19
CA ASP A 148 -3.90 -14.07 -34.46
C ASP A 148 -2.39 -13.98 -34.23
N ALA A 149 -1.71 -15.14 -34.24
CA ALA A 149 -0.28 -15.26 -34.03
C ALA A 149 0.51 -14.33 -34.96
N GLU A 150 0.04 -14.15 -36.20
CA GLU A 150 0.69 -13.28 -37.17
C GLU A 150 0.61 -11.80 -36.78
N GLN A 151 -0.41 -11.36 -36.05
CA GLN A 151 -0.54 -9.98 -35.58
C GLN A 151 0.22 -9.74 -34.27
N ILE A 152 0.28 -10.74 -33.39
CA ILE A 152 1.05 -10.69 -32.14
C ILE A 152 2.56 -10.58 -32.43
N PHE A 153 3.03 -11.23 -33.49
CA PHE A 153 4.45 -11.22 -33.90
C PHE A 153 4.80 -10.13 -34.93
N LYS A 154 3.85 -9.28 -35.37
CA LYS A 154 4.14 -8.12 -36.23
C LYS A 154 4.95 -7.07 -35.46
N GLY A 155 6.28 -7.11 -35.64
CA GLY A 155 7.23 -6.16 -35.04
C GLY A 155 8.16 -6.77 -34.00
N ALA A 156 7.99 -8.05 -33.66
CA ALA A 156 8.99 -8.79 -32.89
C ALA A 156 10.16 -9.19 -33.82
N PRO A 157 11.42 -9.08 -33.36
CA PRO A 157 12.52 -9.71 -34.06
C PRO A 157 12.24 -11.22 -34.19
N PRO A 158 12.59 -11.86 -35.32
CA PRO A 158 12.35 -13.28 -35.52
C PRO A 158 12.95 -14.04 -34.33
N PRO A 159 12.21 -14.99 -33.72
CA PRO A 159 12.74 -15.77 -32.63
C PRO A 159 14.02 -16.47 -33.08
N PRO A 160 15.01 -16.64 -32.19
CA PRO A 160 16.23 -17.36 -32.52
C PRO A 160 15.84 -18.73 -33.08
N SER A 161 16.46 -19.12 -34.19
CA SER A 161 16.22 -20.43 -34.82
C SER A 161 16.43 -21.51 -33.78
N VAL A 162 15.34 -22.14 -33.35
CA VAL A 162 15.37 -23.23 -32.37
C VAL A 162 16.23 -24.36 -32.95
N PRO A 163 17.15 -24.96 -32.18
CA PRO A 163 17.96 -26.08 -32.65
C PRO A 163 17.05 -27.18 -33.20
N LYS A 164 17.38 -27.67 -34.40
CA LYS A 164 16.59 -28.71 -35.07
C LYS A 164 16.49 -29.97 -34.20
N GLU A 165 17.44 -30.22 -33.30
CA GLU A 165 17.37 -31.32 -32.33
C GLU A 165 16.22 -31.16 -31.32
N VAL A 166 15.91 -29.95 -30.85
CA VAL A 166 14.80 -29.71 -29.89
C VAL A 166 13.45 -29.79 -30.60
N VAL A 167 13.37 -29.29 -31.83
CA VAL A 167 12.15 -29.43 -32.65
C VAL A 167 11.96 -30.88 -33.06
N ASN A 168 13.03 -31.61 -33.39
CA ASN A 168 12.96 -33.02 -33.73
C ASN A 168 12.74 -33.92 -32.51
N SER A 169 13.16 -33.54 -31.30
CA SER A 169 12.81 -34.27 -30.07
C SER A 169 11.34 -34.06 -29.70
N LEU A 170 10.83 -32.82 -29.80
CA LEU A 170 9.42 -32.50 -29.61
C LEU A 170 8.53 -33.08 -30.72
N VAL A 171 9.03 -33.19 -31.96
CA VAL A 171 8.35 -33.83 -33.08
C VAL A 171 8.50 -35.36 -33.02
N ALA A 172 9.58 -35.90 -32.48
CA ALA A 172 9.70 -37.33 -32.15
C ALA A 172 8.74 -37.71 -31.02
N GLU A 173 8.57 -36.87 -30.00
CA GLU A 173 7.58 -37.04 -28.93
C GLU A 173 6.14 -36.84 -29.40
N LYS A 174 5.90 -36.00 -30.41
CA LYS A 174 4.57 -35.83 -31.04
C LYS A 174 4.27 -36.87 -32.13
N SER A 175 5.29 -37.50 -32.73
CA SER A 175 5.13 -38.52 -33.79
C SER A 175 5.18 -39.95 -33.25
N ALA A 176 5.72 -40.17 -32.05
CA ALA A 176 5.26 -41.27 -31.22
C ALA A 176 3.84 -40.93 -30.78
N ALA A 177 2.86 -41.72 -31.25
CA ALA A 177 1.44 -41.58 -30.95
C ALA A 177 1.22 -41.09 -29.51
N ALA A 178 0.47 -39.98 -29.37
CA ALA A 178 0.11 -39.33 -28.10
C ALA A 178 0.17 -40.32 -26.93
N PRO A 179 1.23 -40.30 -26.10
CA PRO A 179 1.38 -41.30 -25.05
C PRO A 179 0.16 -41.18 -24.15
N ASP A 180 -0.60 -42.28 -24.06
CA ASP A 180 -1.82 -42.37 -23.27
C ASP A 180 -1.59 -41.70 -21.92
N LEU A 181 -2.36 -40.66 -21.59
CA LEU A 181 -2.22 -39.86 -20.37
C LEU A 181 -2.17 -40.76 -19.12
N ARG A 182 -2.84 -41.91 -19.19
CA ARG A 182 -2.82 -42.93 -18.15
C ARG A 182 -1.45 -43.59 -17.99
N SER A 183 -0.71 -43.82 -19.06
CA SER A 183 0.66 -44.37 -19.00
C SER A 183 1.63 -43.38 -18.35
N GLN A 184 1.51 -42.08 -18.65
CA GLN A 184 2.30 -41.02 -18.00
C GLN A 184 1.93 -40.87 -16.53
N ALA A 185 0.63 -40.90 -16.20
CA ALA A 185 0.17 -40.89 -14.81
C ALA A 185 0.72 -42.09 -14.02
N ASN A 186 0.68 -43.30 -14.59
CA ASN A 186 1.26 -44.49 -13.97
C ASN A 186 2.79 -44.38 -13.79
N GLN A 187 3.50 -43.76 -14.74
CA GLN A 187 4.94 -43.53 -14.64
C GLN A 187 5.26 -42.52 -13.54
N LEU A 188 4.50 -41.43 -13.43
CA LEU A 188 4.60 -40.47 -12.34
C LEU A 188 4.27 -41.12 -11.00
N GLU A 189 3.21 -41.91 -10.90
CA GLU A 189 2.87 -42.66 -9.69
C GLU A 189 4.01 -43.60 -9.27
N LYS A 190 4.61 -44.33 -10.22
CA LYS A 190 5.76 -45.21 -9.95
C LYS A 190 6.98 -44.42 -9.46
N VAL A 191 7.26 -43.26 -10.07
CA VAL A 191 8.36 -42.38 -9.64
C VAL A 191 8.07 -41.83 -8.25
N VAL A 192 6.86 -41.34 -7.99
CA VAL A 192 6.43 -40.81 -6.69
C VAL A 192 6.48 -41.88 -5.60
N LEU A 193 6.10 -43.11 -5.90
CA LEU A 193 6.22 -44.22 -4.94
C LEU A 193 7.69 -44.56 -4.66
N ARG A 194 8.54 -44.59 -5.70
CA ARG A 194 9.98 -44.83 -5.55
C ARG A 194 10.65 -43.74 -4.72
N THR A 195 10.34 -42.47 -4.98
CA THR A 195 10.91 -41.35 -4.22
C THR A 195 10.40 -41.33 -2.78
N LYS A 196 9.13 -41.63 -2.53
CA LYS A 196 8.59 -41.79 -1.17
C LYS A 196 9.27 -42.93 -0.39
N LEU A 197 9.60 -44.04 -1.07
CA LEU A 197 10.33 -45.15 -0.45
C LEU A 197 11.76 -44.74 -0.10
N LEU A 198 12.47 -44.10 -1.04
CA LEU A 198 13.81 -43.55 -0.80
C LEU A 198 13.82 -42.53 0.34
N LEU A 199 12.84 -41.62 0.38
CA LEU A 199 12.71 -40.65 1.48
C LEU A 199 12.56 -41.36 2.83
N ARG A 200 11.69 -42.37 2.93
CA ARG A 200 11.53 -43.14 4.17
C ARG A 200 12.79 -43.93 4.55
N GLN A 201 13.58 -44.36 3.57
CA GLN A 201 14.86 -45.00 3.83
C GLN A 201 15.87 -43.99 4.40
N GLU A 202 15.99 -42.81 3.80
CA GLU A 202 16.85 -41.73 4.30
C GLU A 202 16.42 -41.24 5.69
N GLU A 203 15.11 -41.08 5.94
CA GLU A 203 14.59 -40.71 7.26
C GLU A 203 14.97 -41.73 8.36
N LYS A 204 14.96 -43.02 8.02
CA LYS A 204 15.42 -44.09 8.94
C LYS A 204 16.92 -44.00 9.18
N LEU A 205 17.73 -43.84 8.14
CA LEU A 205 19.18 -43.69 8.25
C LEU A 205 19.54 -42.45 9.08
N LEU A 206 18.82 -41.35 8.88
CA LEU A 206 18.95 -40.12 9.67
C LEU A 206 18.57 -40.36 11.14
N GLY A 207 17.46 -41.06 11.39
CA GLY A 207 17.05 -41.47 12.73
C GLY A 207 18.10 -42.32 13.44
N GLU A 208 18.68 -43.30 12.75
CA GLU A 208 19.77 -44.14 13.26
C GLU A 208 21.06 -43.35 13.50
N ALA A 209 21.39 -42.39 12.65
CA ALA A 209 22.54 -41.50 12.83
C ALA A 209 22.35 -40.58 14.06
N LYS A 210 21.14 -40.03 14.25
CA LYS A 210 20.77 -39.23 15.43
C LYS A 210 20.78 -40.05 16.72
N ALA A 211 20.34 -41.31 16.67
CA ALA A 211 20.41 -42.22 17.81
C ALA A 211 21.87 -42.54 18.16
N ARG A 212 22.72 -42.80 17.15
CA ARG A 212 24.17 -43.00 17.33
C ARG A 212 24.87 -41.77 17.88
N SER A 213 24.46 -40.56 17.50
CA SER A 213 25.04 -39.32 18.02
C SER A 213 24.60 -39.03 19.47
N ARG A 214 23.37 -39.37 19.87
CA ARG A 214 22.89 -39.22 21.25
C ARG A 214 23.58 -40.16 22.25
N ASN A 215 24.09 -41.29 21.78
CA ASN A 215 24.77 -42.29 22.62
C ASN A 215 26.29 -42.03 22.75
N ARG A 216 26.82 -40.92 22.20
CA ARG A 216 28.22 -40.54 22.38
C ARG A 216 28.40 -39.77 23.70
N PRO A 217 29.45 -40.05 24.49
CA PRO A 217 29.71 -39.33 25.72
C PRO A 217 30.03 -37.86 25.43
N ASP A 218 29.54 -36.98 26.30
CA ASP A 218 29.58 -35.50 26.19
C ASP A 218 31.02 -34.91 26.21
N VAL A 219 32.02 -35.74 26.52
CA VAL A 219 33.43 -35.36 26.55
C VAL A 219 34.10 -35.74 25.23
N VAL A 220 33.78 -34.99 24.17
CA VAL A 220 34.51 -35.04 22.89
C VAL A 220 35.72 -34.11 22.99
N SER A 221 36.93 -34.63 22.75
CA SER A 221 38.16 -33.83 22.77
C SER A 221 38.11 -32.69 21.75
N ASN A 222 38.65 -31.52 22.08
CA ASN A 222 38.65 -30.36 21.19
C ASN A 222 39.33 -30.64 19.84
N GLY A 223 40.31 -31.56 19.81
CA GLY A 223 40.93 -32.03 18.57
C GLY A 223 39.97 -32.78 17.65
N ALA A 224 39.17 -33.70 18.19
CA ALA A 224 38.15 -34.42 17.42
C ALA A 224 37.02 -33.51 16.93
N LYS A 225 36.69 -32.45 17.68
CA LYS A 225 35.74 -31.40 17.23
C LYS A 225 36.29 -30.61 16.04
N LEU A 226 37.57 -30.21 16.09
CA LEU A 226 38.21 -29.50 14.98
C LEU A 226 38.34 -30.38 13.74
N GLU A 227 38.68 -31.66 13.91
CA GLU A 227 38.74 -32.61 12.80
C GLU A 227 37.36 -32.85 12.16
N ALA A 228 36.31 -33.01 12.97
CA ALA A 228 34.93 -33.12 12.47
C ALA A 228 34.46 -31.83 11.76
N LEU A 229 34.80 -30.66 12.29
CA LEU A 229 34.50 -29.38 11.64
C LEU A 229 35.27 -29.20 10.34
N ASN A 230 36.52 -29.67 10.28
CA ASN A 230 37.29 -29.64 9.05
C ASN A 230 36.74 -30.63 8.02
N ALA A 231 36.36 -31.83 8.43
CA ALA A 231 35.73 -32.83 7.58
C ALA A 231 34.39 -32.34 7.00
N THR A 232 33.52 -31.77 7.84
CA THR A 232 32.26 -31.16 7.38
C THR A 232 32.50 -29.97 6.46
N ARG A 233 33.52 -29.15 6.72
CA ARG A 233 33.94 -28.06 5.83
C ARG A 233 34.37 -28.61 4.46
N THR A 234 35.22 -29.63 4.42
CA THR A 234 35.69 -30.23 3.15
C THR A 234 34.56 -30.91 2.38
N GLU A 235 33.63 -31.56 3.08
CA GLU A 235 32.47 -32.21 2.46
C GLU A 235 31.49 -31.18 1.90
N LEU A 236 31.22 -30.07 2.62
CA LEU A 236 30.41 -28.98 2.12
C LEU A 236 31.06 -28.28 0.92
N ILE A 237 32.37 -28.05 0.94
CA ILE A 237 33.09 -27.49 -0.21
C ILE A 237 32.96 -28.44 -1.40
N SER A 238 33.22 -29.73 -1.23
CA SER A 238 33.08 -30.73 -2.30
C SER A 238 31.64 -30.86 -2.81
N TRP A 239 30.64 -30.76 -1.94
CA TRP A 239 29.23 -30.74 -2.33
C TRP A 239 28.87 -29.48 -3.11
N ILE A 240 29.32 -28.30 -2.66
CA ILE A 240 29.12 -27.04 -3.38
C ILE A 240 29.84 -27.07 -4.73
N GLU A 241 31.07 -27.59 -4.79
CA GLU A 241 31.83 -27.73 -6.04
C GLU A 241 31.17 -28.73 -6.99
N SER A 242 30.59 -29.84 -6.49
CA SER A 242 29.89 -30.82 -7.33
C SER A 242 28.51 -30.32 -7.79
N GLU A 243 27.78 -29.58 -6.96
CA GLU A 243 26.53 -28.90 -7.36
C GLU A 243 26.80 -27.76 -8.35
N LEU A 244 27.84 -26.95 -8.15
CA LEU A 244 28.25 -25.92 -9.10
C LEU A 244 28.78 -26.53 -10.40
N GLY A 245 29.48 -27.67 -10.32
CA GLY A 245 29.92 -28.45 -11.48
C GLY A 245 28.76 -29.02 -12.28
N ASN A 246 27.76 -29.62 -11.60
CA ASN A 246 26.55 -30.14 -12.25
C ASN A 246 25.66 -29.03 -12.82
N ALA A 247 25.56 -27.87 -12.16
CA ALA A 247 24.84 -26.71 -12.67
C ALA A 247 25.53 -26.03 -13.86
N SER A 248 26.84 -26.26 -14.04
CA SER A 248 27.62 -25.76 -15.19
C SER A 248 27.77 -26.79 -16.33
N ALA A 249 27.50 -28.07 -16.07
CA ALA A 249 27.78 -29.17 -17.00
C ALA A 249 26.53 -29.71 -17.75
N GLU A 250 25.48 -28.90 -17.87
CA GLU A 250 24.36 -29.18 -18.78
C GLU A 250 24.62 -28.63 -20.21
N GLU A 251 25.89 -28.44 -20.58
CA GLU A 251 26.38 -28.33 -21.96
C GLU A 251 27.24 -29.56 -22.28
N PRO A 252 26.88 -30.40 -23.28
CA PRO A 252 27.77 -31.44 -23.73
C PRO A 252 28.82 -30.79 -24.64
N ASN A 253 29.97 -30.44 -24.08
CA ASN A 253 31.19 -30.31 -24.88
C ASN A 253 32.20 -31.36 -24.43
N ASP A 254 32.26 -32.41 -25.23
CA ASP A 254 33.46 -33.20 -25.42
C ASP A 254 34.64 -32.28 -25.79
N GLU A 255 35.82 -32.69 -25.31
CA GLU A 255 37.15 -32.24 -25.75
C GLU A 255 37.55 -30.80 -25.40
N THR A 256 38.26 -30.58 -24.29
CA THR A 256 39.75 -30.59 -24.27
C THR A 256 40.34 -30.11 -22.93
N GLU A 257 41.39 -30.84 -22.55
CA GLU A 257 42.51 -30.42 -21.70
C GLU A 257 42.30 -30.34 -20.18
N ALA A 258 42.51 -31.52 -19.58
CA ALA A 258 43.15 -31.70 -18.29
C ALA A 258 44.30 -30.69 -18.07
N ARG A 259 44.04 -29.64 -17.30
CA ARG A 259 45.10 -28.92 -16.60
C ARG A 259 45.42 -29.68 -15.32
N THR A 260 46.47 -30.48 -15.42
CA THR A 260 47.24 -30.99 -14.30
C THR A 260 47.55 -29.83 -13.35
N VAL A 261 47.08 -29.93 -12.11
CA VAL A 261 47.57 -29.15 -10.98
C VAL A 261 49.02 -29.57 -10.75
N SER A 262 49.95 -28.84 -11.37
CA SER A 262 51.36 -28.95 -11.04
C SER A 262 51.62 -28.07 -9.83
N GLU A 263 51.93 -28.69 -8.69
CA GLU A 263 52.49 -28.01 -7.52
C GLU A 263 53.71 -27.19 -7.96
N GLY A 264 53.54 -25.86 -7.93
CA GLY A 264 54.54 -24.88 -8.34
C GLY A 264 55.32 -24.35 -7.14
N ASN A 265 56.64 -24.37 -7.29
CA ASN A 265 57.67 -23.98 -6.33
C ASN A 265 57.48 -22.54 -5.77
N PRO A 266 57.50 -22.30 -4.44
CA PRO A 266 57.19 -21.00 -3.84
C PRO A 266 58.16 -19.85 -4.19
N GLU A 267 59.33 -20.17 -4.75
CA GLU A 267 60.31 -19.16 -5.19
C GLU A 267 59.94 -18.51 -6.54
N ALA A 268 59.22 -19.22 -7.41
CA ALA A 268 58.72 -18.66 -8.67
C ALA A 268 57.61 -17.63 -8.41
N ASP A 269 56.76 -17.89 -7.42
CA ASP A 269 55.69 -16.98 -7.01
C ASP A 269 56.24 -15.68 -6.40
N GLN A 270 57.33 -15.74 -5.63
CA GLN A 270 57.97 -14.52 -5.10
C GLN A 270 58.57 -13.65 -6.20
N SER A 271 59.24 -14.24 -7.18
CA SER A 271 59.82 -13.48 -8.30
C SER A 271 58.76 -12.82 -9.20
N THR A 272 57.60 -13.47 -9.38
CA THR A 272 56.48 -12.91 -10.13
C THR A 272 55.76 -11.80 -9.37
N ILE A 273 55.65 -11.93 -8.04
CA ILE A 273 55.13 -10.86 -7.16
C ILE A 273 56.07 -9.63 -7.19
N GLU A 274 57.38 -9.83 -7.11
CA GLU A 274 58.37 -8.74 -7.19
C GLU A 274 58.32 -8.02 -8.55
N ALA A 275 58.19 -8.77 -9.65
CA ALA A 275 57.98 -8.20 -10.98
C ALA A 275 56.68 -7.37 -11.06
N GLY A 276 55.59 -7.87 -10.47
CA GLY A 276 54.33 -7.13 -10.36
C GLY A 276 54.45 -5.85 -9.53
N LEU A 277 55.19 -5.88 -8.43
CA LEU A 277 55.45 -4.70 -7.60
C LEU A 277 56.31 -3.65 -8.32
N LEU A 278 57.28 -4.07 -9.13
CA LEU A 278 58.06 -3.16 -9.97
C LEU A 278 57.19 -2.50 -11.04
N GLU A 279 56.29 -3.25 -11.67
CA GLU A 279 55.34 -2.72 -12.65
C GLU A 279 54.38 -1.70 -12.01
N ILE A 280 53.88 -1.97 -10.81
CA ILE A 280 53.02 -1.05 -10.04
C ILE A 280 53.78 0.23 -9.69
N LYS A 281 55.05 0.12 -9.24
CA LYS A 281 55.89 1.29 -8.94
C LYS A 281 56.13 2.15 -10.19
N GLN A 282 56.38 1.54 -11.34
CA GLN A 282 56.54 2.26 -12.61
C GLN A 282 55.25 2.96 -13.04
N LYS A 283 54.09 2.28 -12.94
CA LYS A 283 52.77 2.88 -13.23
C LYS A 283 52.49 4.07 -12.31
N TYR A 284 52.82 3.94 -11.03
CA TYR A 284 52.62 5.02 -10.05
C TYR A 284 53.57 6.20 -10.29
N ALA A 285 54.82 5.96 -10.69
CA ALA A 285 55.75 7.03 -11.07
C ALA A 285 55.24 7.83 -12.29
N ARG A 286 54.77 7.14 -13.35
CA ARG A 286 54.15 7.78 -14.51
C ARG A 286 52.91 8.59 -14.14
N TYR A 287 52.08 8.07 -13.24
CA TYR A 287 50.93 8.80 -12.71
C TYR A 287 51.36 10.09 -11.99
N LEU A 288 52.37 10.04 -11.11
CA LEU A 288 52.88 11.22 -10.42
C LEU A 288 53.48 12.26 -11.37
N GLU A 289 54.22 11.84 -12.40
CA GLU A 289 54.74 12.72 -13.45
C GLU A 289 53.61 13.40 -14.22
N SER A 290 52.59 12.65 -14.65
CA SER A 290 51.43 13.22 -15.34
C SER A 290 50.67 14.23 -14.47
N ARG A 291 50.55 13.96 -13.16
CA ARG A 291 49.91 14.85 -12.20
C ARG A 291 50.74 16.11 -11.95
N ARG A 292 52.07 15.99 -11.87
CA ARG A 292 52.98 17.14 -11.77
C ARG A 292 52.88 18.02 -13.01
N ASN A 293 52.79 17.43 -14.20
CA ASN A 293 52.59 18.15 -15.46
C ASN A 293 51.23 18.84 -15.53
N LEU A 294 50.15 18.20 -15.05
CA LEU A 294 48.85 18.85 -14.96
C LEU A 294 48.86 20.01 -13.97
N LEU A 295 49.51 19.84 -12.82
CA LEU A 295 49.64 20.91 -11.83
C LEU A 295 50.52 22.05 -12.33
N SER A 296 51.56 21.80 -13.14
CA SER A 296 52.36 22.86 -13.77
C SER A 296 51.58 23.61 -14.85
N LEU A 297 50.72 22.92 -15.61
CA LEU A 297 49.83 23.55 -16.59
C LEU A 297 48.73 24.39 -15.92
N VAL A 298 48.20 23.95 -14.78
CA VAL A 298 47.19 24.69 -14.01
C VAL A 298 47.82 25.86 -13.25
N SER A 299 49.06 25.73 -12.77
CA SER A 299 49.78 26.81 -12.10
C SER A 299 50.35 27.85 -13.09
N ALA A 300 50.52 27.49 -14.36
CA ALA A 300 50.73 28.41 -15.46
C ALA A 300 49.43 29.20 -15.74
N ARG A 301 49.15 30.17 -14.85
CA ARG A 301 48.02 31.09 -14.93
C ARG A 301 47.96 31.74 -16.33
N PRO A 302 46.89 31.52 -17.12
CA PRO A 302 46.69 32.28 -18.34
C PRO A 302 46.47 33.75 -17.99
N ARG A 303 47.34 34.64 -18.47
CA ARG A 303 47.02 36.08 -18.51
C ARG A 303 45.74 36.23 -19.35
N PRO A 304 44.72 36.95 -18.87
CA PRO A 304 43.51 37.16 -19.67
C PRO A 304 43.89 38.02 -20.88
N CYS A 305 43.94 37.39 -22.05
CA CYS A 305 44.10 38.09 -23.31
C CYS A 305 42.75 38.76 -23.64
N ALA A 306 42.85 40.04 -23.99
CA ALA A 306 41.74 40.91 -24.32
C ALA A 306 40.85 40.31 -25.43
N VAL A 307 39.56 40.63 -25.33
CA VAL A 307 38.53 40.39 -26.33
C VAL A 307 39.02 40.86 -27.71
N PRO A 308 38.99 40.03 -28.78
CA PRO A 308 39.33 40.51 -30.11
C PRO A 308 38.12 41.22 -30.72
N ASP A 309 38.35 42.48 -31.04
CA ASP A 309 37.49 43.35 -31.83
C ASP A 309 37.41 42.80 -33.27
N LEU A 310 36.21 42.50 -33.74
CA LEU A 310 35.94 42.03 -35.10
C LEU A 310 36.17 43.18 -36.09
N LYS A 311 37.31 43.18 -36.77
CA LYS A 311 37.47 43.90 -38.05
C LYS A 311 37.94 42.92 -39.13
N PRO A 312 37.26 42.86 -40.28
CA PRO A 312 37.70 42.04 -41.40
C PRO A 312 38.83 42.78 -42.10
N ASN A 313 40.06 42.30 -41.94
CA ASN A 313 41.16 42.72 -42.80
C ASN A 313 41.70 41.49 -43.51
N MET A 314 41.43 41.46 -44.81
CA MET A 314 41.98 40.50 -45.76
C MET A 314 43.48 40.81 -45.93
N PRO A 315 44.35 39.79 -45.96
CA PRO A 315 45.52 39.90 -46.82
C PRO A 315 45.64 38.72 -47.77
N GLN A 316 46.12 39.09 -48.96
CA GLN A 316 46.35 38.27 -50.12
C GLN A 316 47.49 37.26 -49.90
N THR A 317 47.23 36.05 -50.39
CA THR A 317 48.11 35.05 -51.01
C THR A 317 49.63 35.19 -50.88
N THR A 318 50.26 34.20 -50.23
CA THR A 318 51.52 33.57 -50.68
C THR A 318 51.41 32.05 -50.55
N PRO A 319 51.89 31.24 -51.52
CA PRO A 319 51.81 29.79 -51.45
C PRO A 319 52.99 29.24 -50.67
N ALA A 320 52.78 28.98 -49.38
CA ALA A 320 53.73 28.24 -48.55
C ALA A 320 53.31 26.78 -48.49
N VAL A 321 54.19 25.91 -49.03
CA VAL A 321 54.30 24.46 -48.91
C VAL A 321 53.38 23.84 -47.85
N ALA A 322 52.43 23.02 -48.30
CA ALA A 322 51.56 22.24 -47.43
C ALA A 322 52.41 21.23 -46.62
N PRO A 323 52.41 21.28 -45.27
CA PRO A 323 52.91 20.17 -44.48
C PRO A 323 52.01 18.94 -44.71
N PRO A 324 52.56 17.70 -44.64
CA PRO A 324 51.75 16.49 -44.82
C PRO A 324 50.59 16.48 -43.82
N PRO A 325 49.40 15.96 -44.20
CA PRO A 325 48.19 16.12 -43.42
C PRO A 325 48.29 15.36 -42.09
N THR A 326 48.68 16.05 -41.03
CA THR A 326 48.60 15.58 -39.63
C THR A 326 47.14 15.39 -39.17
N ASN A 327 46.17 15.76 -40.02
CA ASN A 327 44.74 15.55 -39.85
C ASN A 327 44.41 14.10 -39.48
N HIS A 328 45.10 13.10 -40.05
CA HIS A 328 44.84 11.68 -39.75
C HIS A 328 45.17 11.26 -38.31
N LEU A 329 46.08 11.96 -37.63
CA LEU A 329 46.43 11.68 -36.23
C LEU A 329 45.43 12.29 -35.24
N LEU A 330 44.71 13.35 -35.62
CA LEU A 330 43.76 14.06 -34.76
C LEU A 330 42.32 13.57 -34.91
N ILE A 331 41.97 12.98 -36.06
CA ILE A 331 40.63 12.40 -36.33
C ILE A 331 40.15 11.45 -35.22
N PRO A 332 40.91 10.45 -34.73
CA PRO A 332 40.41 9.55 -33.68
C PRO A 332 40.11 10.26 -32.36
N TYR A 333 40.85 11.33 -32.03
CA TYR A 333 40.59 12.14 -30.84
C TYR A 333 39.34 13.01 -31.00
N ILE A 334 39.09 13.55 -32.19
CA ILE A 334 37.88 14.32 -32.50
C ILE A 334 36.65 13.39 -32.49
N GLU A 335 36.76 12.19 -33.06
CA GLU A 335 35.69 11.18 -33.00
C GLU A 335 35.38 10.75 -31.56
N ARG A 336 36.40 10.57 -30.73
CA ARG A 336 36.23 10.28 -29.30
C ARG A 336 35.60 11.45 -28.54
N LEU A 337 35.94 12.68 -28.88
CA LEU A 337 35.33 13.87 -28.27
C LEU A 337 33.87 14.02 -28.71
N LEU A 338 33.56 13.74 -29.97
CA LEU A 338 32.19 13.72 -30.49
C LEU A 338 31.36 12.62 -29.84
N SER A 339 31.89 11.40 -29.67
CA SER A 339 31.18 10.33 -28.97
C SER A 339 30.94 10.66 -27.49
N LEU A 340 31.92 11.25 -26.80
CA LEU A 340 31.77 11.73 -25.43
C LEU A 340 30.72 12.84 -25.34
N SER A 341 30.67 13.77 -26.30
CA SER A 341 29.64 14.81 -26.36
C SER A 341 28.23 14.23 -26.58
N ARG A 342 28.11 13.17 -27.39
CA ARG A 342 26.84 12.44 -27.60
C ARG A 342 26.40 11.73 -26.32
N ASN A 343 27.34 11.08 -25.64
CA ASN A 343 27.08 10.42 -24.35
C ASN A 343 26.66 11.43 -23.28
N GLN A 344 27.32 12.58 -23.20
CA GLN A 344 26.94 13.65 -22.27
C GLN A 344 25.52 14.15 -22.55
N LYS A 345 25.16 14.37 -23.83
CA LYS A 345 23.79 14.73 -24.21
C LYS A 345 22.79 13.65 -23.81
N ALA A 346 23.09 12.38 -24.06
CA ALA A 346 22.24 11.25 -23.67
C ALA A 346 22.04 11.18 -22.14
N LEU A 347 23.10 11.39 -21.36
CA LEU A 347 23.03 11.44 -19.89
C LEU A 347 22.22 12.63 -19.39
N ILE A 348 22.35 13.80 -20.02
CA ILE A 348 21.54 14.98 -19.68
C ILE A 348 20.06 14.69 -19.97
N THR A 349 19.74 14.09 -21.11
CA THR A 349 18.36 13.71 -21.45
C THR A 349 17.81 12.68 -20.46
N GLN A 350 18.59 11.65 -20.11
CA GLN A 350 18.20 10.64 -19.12
C GLN A 350 17.97 11.26 -17.75
N LYS A 351 18.88 12.14 -17.29
CA LYS A 351 18.72 12.87 -16.03
C LYS A 351 17.47 13.72 -16.02
N SER A 352 17.17 14.42 -17.12
CA SER A 352 15.96 15.23 -17.24
C SER A 352 14.69 14.39 -17.21
N HIS A 353 14.70 13.23 -17.88
CA HIS A 353 13.60 12.27 -17.87
C HIS A 353 13.38 11.72 -16.46
N LEU A 354 14.42 11.21 -15.80
CA LEU A 354 14.34 10.70 -14.41
C LEU A 354 13.85 11.76 -13.43
N LYS A 355 14.33 12.99 -13.56
CA LYS A 355 13.86 14.10 -12.72
C LYS A 355 12.37 14.38 -12.97
N SER A 356 11.92 14.36 -14.23
CA SER A 356 10.51 14.56 -14.57
C SER A 356 9.63 13.43 -14.02
N THR A 357 10.04 12.17 -14.17
CA THR A 357 9.28 11.02 -13.66
C THR A 357 9.24 11.00 -12.14
N LEU A 358 10.35 11.32 -11.47
CA LEU A 358 10.41 11.42 -10.01
C LEU A 358 9.52 12.56 -9.51
N ASN A 359 9.52 13.72 -10.17
CA ASN A 359 8.64 14.81 -9.81
C ASN A 359 7.16 14.44 -9.97
N LYS A 360 6.80 13.77 -11.07
CA LYS A 360 5.42 13.27 -11.27
C LYS A 360 5.01 12.28 -10.18
N GLN A 361 5.89 11.34 -9.82
CA GLN A 361 5.63 10.40 -8.73
C GLN A 361 5.49 11.10 -7.38
N ALA A 362 6.32 12.12 -7.11
CA ALA A 362 6.21 12.93 -5.89
C ALA A 362 4.89 13.70 -5.84
N GLU A 363 4.47 14.34 -6.94
CA GLU A 363 3.16 15.02 -7.02
C GLU A 363 2.00 14.05 -6.78
N HIS A 364 2.01 12.88 -7.43
CA HIS A 364 0.98 11.85 -7.17
C HIS A 364 1.00 11.35 -5.72
N ALA A 365 2.18 11.22 -5.10
CA ALA A 365 2.27 10.89 -3.68
C ALA A 365 1.70 12.01 -2.79
N TYR A 366 1.90 13.28 -3.15
CA TYR A 366 1.33 14.42 -2.41
C TYR A 366 -0.19 14.50 -2.54
N GLU A 367 -0.71 14.29 -3.75
CA GLU A 367 -2.15 14.21 -4.00
C GLU A 367 -2.75 13.04 -3.21
N GLY A 368 -2.18 11.84 -3.32
CA GLY A 368 -2.62 10.67 -2.57
C GLY A 368 -2.60 10.86 -1.06
N LEU A 369 -1.53 11.42 -0.50
CA LEU A 369 -1.45 11.75 0.93
C LEU A 369 -2.46 12.85 1.34
N GLY A 370 -2.78 13.79 0.44
CA GLY A 370 -3.81 14.80 0.64
C GLY A 370 -5.20 14.17 0.71
N HIS A 371 -5.54 13.31 -0.25
CA HIS A 371 -6.81 12.57 -0.27
C HIS A 371 -6.97 11.70 0.97
N LEU A 372 -5.95 10.92 1.32
CA LEU A 372 -5.96 10.10 2.54
C LEU A 372 -6.14 10.97 3.80
N ALA A 373 -5.56 12.17 3.83
CA ALA A 373 -5.70 13.07 4.98
C ALA A 373 -7.13 13.59 5.11
N GLU A 374 -7.79 13.90 4.00
CA GLU A 374 -9.21 14.30 3.94
C GLU A 374 -10.14 13.16 4.37
N GLU A 375 -9.82 11.91 4.01
CA GLU A 375 -10.60 10.72 4.39
C GLU A 375 -10.35 10.27 5.85
N SER A 376 -9.23 10.69 6.44
CA SER A 376 -8.84 10.24 7.77
C SER A 376 -9.74 10.82 8.86
N GLN A 377 -10.22 9.96 9.74
CA GLN A 377 -10.89 10.37 10.99
C GLN A 377 -9.87 10.64 12.12
N LEU A 378 -8.63 10.16 11.93
CA LEU A 378 -7.55 10.25 12.92
C LEU A 378 -6.99 11.68 13.02
N LEU A 379 -6.74 12.35 11.89
CA LEU A 379 -6.14 13.70 11.89
C LEU A 379 -7.05 14.75 12.53
N PRO A 380 -8.39 14.76 12.28
CA PRO A 380 -9.28 15.69 12.96
C PRO A 380 -9.45 15.40 14.46
N ALA A 381 -9.40 14.12 14.85
CA ALA A 381 -9.49 13.71 16.25
C ALA A 381 -8.26 14.15 17.07
N TYR A 382 -7.08 14.15 16.46
CA TYR A 382 -5.82 14.53 17.10
C TYR A 382 -5.06 15.59 16.29
N PRO A 383 -5.53 16.85 16.29
CA PRO A 383 -4.90 17.92 15.53
C PRO A 383 -3.54 18.28 16.14
N MET A 384 -2.49 18.25 15.32
CA MET A 384 -1.17 18.73 15.73
C MET A 384 -1.22 20.26 15.95
N LYS A 385 -0.81 20.71 17.14
CA LYS A 385 -0.85 22.13 17.56
C LYS A 385 -0.01 23.08 16.68
N GLU A 386 0.85 22.55 15.82
CA GLU A 386 1.64 23.32 14.85
C GLU A 386 0.78 23.90 13.69
N SER A 387 -0.44 23.39 13.49
CA SER A 387 -1.37 23.88 12.46
C SER A 387 -1.86 25.31 12.71
N LEU A 388 -1.79 25.82 13.95
CA LEU A 388 -2.13 27.20 14.27
C LEU A 388 -1.05 28.21 13.83
N ARG A 389 0.20 27.79 13.60
CA ARG A 389 1.23 28.69 13.04
C ARG A 389 1.06 28.95 11.54
N ARG A 390 0.37 28.08 10.81
CA ARG A 390 0.13 28.29 9.36
C ARG A 390 -0.96 29.31 9.04
N ARG A 391 -1.68 29.84 10.03
CA ARG A 391 -2.65 30.93 9.83
C ARG A 391 -2.08 32.33 10.05
N SER A 392 -0.78 32.46 10.37
CA SER A 392 -0.06 33.74 10.41
C SER A 392 0.73 33.95 9.11
N GLY A 393 0.00 34.26 8.04
CA GLY A 393 0.50 34.32 6.67
C GLY A 393 1.29 35.58 6.29
N LEU A 394 2.24 36.06 7.09
CA LEU A 394 3.00 37.26 6.70
C LEU A 394 4.52 37.25 6.95
N MET A 395 5.09 36.34 7.76
CA MET A 395 6.54 36.39 8.06
C MET A 395 7.39 35.34 7.35
N GLU A 396 6.82 34.21 6.91
CA GLU A 396 7.56 33.09 6.29
C GLU A 396 7.87 33.33 4.80
N ALA A 397 7.29 34.35 4.18
CA ALA A 397 7.40 34.62 2.74
C ALA A 397 8.78 35.19 2.33
N LEU A 398 9.64 35.56 3.28
CA LEU A 398 10.91 36.24 2.98
C LEU A 398 12.16 35.36 3.15
N THR A 399 12.06 34.16 3.73
CA THR A 399 13.22 33.29 3.99
C THR A 399 13.20 31.95 3.24
N SER A 400 12.05 31.52 2.70
CA SER A 400 11.94 30.24 1.98
C SER A 400 12.12 30.41 0.46
N LYS A 401 13.37 30.66 0.03
CA LYS A 401 13.76 30.60 -1.39
C LYS A 401 14.58 29.35 -1.75
N LYS A 402 14.45 28.27 -0.98
CA LYS A 402 15.09 26.98 -1.30
C LYS A 402 14.11 25.82 -1.08
N SER A 403 13.75 25.20 -2.21
CA SER A 403 12.88 24.03 -2.45
C SER A 403 11.37 24.28 -2.45
N ASP A 404 10.84 24.59 -3.64
CA ASP A 404 9.41 24.54 -4.01
C ASP A 404 8.80 23.12 -4.03
N VAL A 405 9.46 22.13 -3.43
CA VAL A 405 8.89 20.78 -3.27
C VAL A 405 8.54 20.63 -1.79
N PRO A 406 7.25 20.56 -1.42
CA PRO A 406 6.85 20.39 -0.03
C PRO A 406 7.30 18.99 0.43
N ASP A 407 8.43 18.91 1.14
CA ASP A 407 9.02 17.65 1.58
C ASP A 407 7.95 16.68 2.13
N ILE A 408 7.87 15.45 1.58
CA ILE A 408 6.91 14.41 1.96
C ILE A 408 6.94 14.20 3.49
N SER A 409 8.12 14.33 4.09
CA SER A 409 8.31 14.25 5.54
C SER A 409 7.40 15.25 6.29
N SER A 410 7.22 16.46 5.77
CA SER A 410 6.41 17.51 6.39
C SER A 410 4.91 17.20 6.39
N ARG A 411 4.42 16.45 5.40
CA ARG A 411 3.02 16.03 5.29
C ARG A 411 2.69 14.78 6.09
N ILE A 412 3.69 13.93 6.35
CA ILE A 412 3.54 12.72 7.17
C ILE A 412 3.59 13.05 8.68
N LYS A 413 4.29 14.11 9.10
CA LYS A 413 4.40 14.50 10.51
C LYS A 413 3.07 14.56 11.28
N PRO A 414 1.98 15.16 10.75
CA PRO A 414 0.69 15.16 11.42
C PRO A 414 0.11 13.76 11.63
N TRP A 415 0.35 12.83 10.69
CA TRP A 415 -0.10 11.45 10.80
C TRP A 415 0.61 10.69 11.90
N VAL A 416 1.93 10.84 11.97
CA VAL A 416 2.74 10.21 13.03
C VAL A 416 2.32 10.74 14.40
N PHE A 417 2.14 12.05 14.51
CA PHE A 417 1.65 12.66 15.75
C PHE A 417 0.26 12.13 16.12
N ALA A 418 -0.69 12.13 15.17
CA ALA A 418 -2.04 11.65 15.41
C ALA A 418 -2.09 10.16 15.76
N SER A 419 -1.21 9.33 15.20
CA SER A 419 -1.12 7.92 15.55
C SER A 419 -0.55 7.71 16.95
N ASP A 420 0.46 8.49 17.32
CA ASP A 420 1.06 8.41 18.66
C ASP A 420 0.07 8.88 19.73
N SER A 421 -0.67 9.97 19.47
CA SER A 421 -1.70 10.45 20.38
C SER A 421 -2.89 9.50 20.47
N ALA A 422 -3.33 8.89 19.37
CA ALA A 422 -4.39 7.87 19.39
C ALA A 422 -3.94 6.63 20.18
N LYS A 423 -2.68 6.22 20.02
CA LYS A 423 -2.09 5.13 20.81
C LYS A 423 -2.11 5.46 22.30
N ILE A 424 -1.67 6.66 22.69
CA ILE A 424 -1.69 7.10 24.10
C ILE A 424 -3.12 7.13 24.64
N ALA A 425 -4.06 7.74 23.92
CA ALA A 425 -5.45 7.82 24.36
C ALA A 425 -6.10 6.44 24.52
N ASN A 426 -5.78 5.49 23.63
CA ASN A 426 -6.25 4.11 23.78
C ASN A 426 -5.64 3.45 25.02
N LEU A 427 -4.35 3.63 25.27
CA LEU A 427 -3.69 3.11 26.47
C LEU A 427 -4.29 3.72 27.74
N GLU A 428 -4.58 5.02 27.75
CA GLU A 428 -5.26 5.71 28.84
C GLU A 428 -6.66 5.14 29.07
N SER A 429 -7.46 4.97 28.02
CA SER A 429 -8.80 4.37 28.14
C SER A 429 -8.78 2.94 28.69
N VAL A 430 -7.80 2.13 28.28
CA VAL A 430 -7.62 0.78 28.80
C VAL A 430 -7.21 0.82 30.27
N ALA A 431 -6.29 1.72 30.63
CA ALA A 431 -5.89 1.91 32.02
C ALA A 431 -7.06 2.35 32.91
N GLU A 432 -7.88 3.30 32.47
CA GLU A 432 -9.09 3.74 33.18
C GLU A 432 -10.10 2.58 33.37
N THR A 433 -10.32 1.77 32.33
CA THR A 433 -11.22 0.60 32.45
C THR A 433 -10.66 -0.48 33.37
N LEU A 434 -9.34 -0.65 33.40
CA LEU A 434 -8.67 -1.60 34.28
C LEU A 434 -8.72 -1.14 35.73
N GLU A 435 -8.47 0.14 35.99
CA GLU A 435 -8.60 0.75 37.32
C GLU A 435 -10.05 0.68 37.80
N GLY A 436 -11.02 1.02 36.95
CA GLY A 436 -12.44 0.86 37.25
C GLY A 436 -12.82 -0.60 37.54
N GLY A 437 -12.26 -1.55 36.80
CA GLY A 437 -12.42 -2.98 37.05
C GLY A 437 -11.81 -3.44 38.38
N GLN A 438 -10.63 -2.92 38.73
CA GLN A 438 -9.97 -3.21 40.01
C GLN A 438 -10.79 -2.65 41.18
N VAL A 439 -11.25 -1.40 41.11
CA VAL A 439 -12.10 -0.80 42.14
C VAL A 439 -13.41 -1.57 42.30
N ALA A 440 -14.01 -2.02 41.19
CA ALA A 440 -15.21 -2.86 41.23
C ALA A 440 -14.93 -4.23 41.88
N LEU A 441 -13.78 -4.84 41.61
CA LEU A 441 -13.35 -6.10 42.23
C LEU A 441 -13.09 -5.93 43.73
N GLU A 442 -12.37 -4.90 44.14
CA GLU A 442 -12.17 -4.55 45.55
C GLU A 442 -13.50 -4.28 46.26
N GLY A 443 -14.44 -3.60 45.59
CA GLY A 443 -15.80 -3.40 46.08
C GLY A 443 -16.56 -4.72 46.25
N SER A 444 -16.41 -5.66 45.30
CA SER A 444 -17.03 -6.98 45.40
C SER A 444 -16.43 -7.84 46.50
N ILE A 445 -15.11 -7.77 46.73
CA ILE A 445 -14.43 -8.48 47.83
C ILE A 445 -14.93 -7.93 49.16
N LYS A 446 -15.01 -6.60 49.31
CA LYS A 446 -15.55 -5.97 50.53
C LYS A 446 -17.00 -6.41 50.78
N ALA A 447 -17.84 -6.41 49.74
CA ALA A 447 -19.22 -6.88 49.85
C ALA A 447 -19.31 -8.37 50.22
N LEU A 448 -18.41 -9.22 49.70
CA LEU A 448 -18.34 -10.64 50.10
C LEU A 448 -17.90 -10.81 51.55
N GLN A 449 -16.91 -10.03 52.02
CA GLN A 449 -16.48 -10.03 53.42
C GLN A 449 -17.61 -9.56 54.36
N GLU A 450 -18.38 -8.56 53.95
CA GLU A 450 -19.57 -8.11 54.68
C GLU A 450 -20.64 -9.21 54.73
N LEU A 451 -20.89 -9.91 53.61
CA LEU A 451 -21.81 -11.06 53.58
C LEU A 451 -21.31 -12.22 54.44
N GLU A 452 -20.01 -12.50 54.46
CA GLU A 452 -19.39 -13.52 55.30
C GLU A 452 -19.53 -13.20 56.80
N ALA A 453 -19.33 -11.92 57.16
CA ALA A 453 -19.58 -11.43 58.51
C ALA A 453 -21.07 -11.58 58.90
N LEU A 454 -22.00 -11.29 57.98
CA LEU A 454 -23.44 -11.46 58.20
C LEU A 454 -23.87 -12.93 58.27
N LEU A 455 -23.18 -13.83 57.56
CA LEU A 455 -23.42 -15.28 57.62
C LEU A 455 -22.81 -15.94 58.87
N GLY A 456 -22.04 -15.19 59.68
CA GLY A 456 -21.43 -15.70 60.91
C GLY A 456 -20.32 -16.74 60.68
N VAL A 457 -19.80 -16.84 59.45
CA VAL A 457 -18.72 -17.79 59.12
C VAL A 457 -17.37 -17.29 59.65
N GLY A 458 -17.18 -15.98 59.77
CA GLY A 458 -15.93 -15.36 60.25
C GLY A 458 -15.70 -15.37 61.76
N GLU A 459 -16.69 -15.67 62.61
CA GLU A 459 -16.53 -15.66 64.08
C GLU A 459 -16.08 -17.01 64.67
N SER A 460 -15.95 -18.08 63.87
CA SER A 460 -15.62 -19.41 64.39
C SER A 460 -14.16 -19.85 64.20
N GLU A 461 -13.32 -19.11 63.46
CA GLU A 461 -11.93 -19.55 63.17
C GLU A 461 -10.82 -18.65 63.74
N THR A 462 -11.15 -17.56 64.45
CA THR A 462 -10.12 -16.68 65.07
C THR A 462 -9.87 -16.98 66.55
N ALA A 463 -10.09 -18.21 67.01
CA ALA A 463 -9.76 -18.64 68.38
C ALA A 463 -8.90 -19.92 68.46
N LYS A 464 -8.53 -20.52 67.33
CA LYS A 464 -7.61 -21.65 67.28
C LYS A 464 -6.74 -21.50 66.05
N ASN A 465 -5.54 -20.97 66.25
CA ASN A 465 -4.30 -21.21 65.51
C ASN A 465 -3.38 -20.02 65.74
N ALA A 466 -2.98 -19.85 67.01
CA ALA A 466 -1.68 -19.30 67.31
C ALA A 466 -0.77 -20.52 67.50
N GLU A 467 -0.14 -20.97 66.41
CA GLU A 467 1.15 -21.67 66.36
C GLU A 467 1.35 -22.29 64.96
N GLU A 468 2.55 -22.08 64.43
CA GLU A 468 3.21 -22.81 63.32
C GLU A 468 2.82 -22.43 61.87
N ASP A 469 3.62 -21.51 61.31
CA ASP A 469 4.59 -21.75 60.21
C ASP A 469 4.65 -20.64 59.14
N GLU A 470 5.89 -20.22 58.87
CA GLU A 470 6.31 -19.26 57.85
C GLU A 470 6.25 -19.85 56.41
N PRO A 471 6.29 -19.00 55.37
CA PRO A 471 5.72 -19.28 54.06
C PRO A 471 6.69 -19.98 53.09
N GLY A 472 6.16 -20.98 52.37
CA GLY A 472 6.79 -21.57 51.20
C GLY A 472 5.88 -21.36 49.99
N GLU A 473 6.35 -20.52 49.07
CA GLU A 473 5.75 -20.25 47.78
C GLU A 473 5.71 -21.52 46.90
N ASP A 474 4.74 -21.55 45.98
CA ASP A 474 4.63 -22.39 44.79
C ASP A 474 3.69 -23.62 44.82
N ASP A 475 2.90 -23.70 43.73
CA ASP A 475 2.07 -24.82 43.25
C ASP A 475 0.63 -25.04 43.80
N VAL A 476 -0.26 -24.11 43.45
CA VAL A 476 -1.74 -24.31 43.49
C VAL A 476 -2.35 -24.56 42.09
N TRP A 477 -1.57 -24.52 41.00
CA TRP A 477 -2.12 -24.54 39.63
C TRP A 477 -1.97 -25.84 38.83
N LEU A 478 -1.60 -26.98 39.44
CA LEU A 478 -1.42 -28.25 38.72
C LEU A 478 -2.21 -29.42 39.32
N ALA A 479 -3.52 -29.25 39.54
CA ALA A 479 -4.40 -30.40 39.78
C ALA A 479 -5.86 -30.13 39.38
N THR A 480 -6.16 -30.16 38.08
CA THR A 480 -7.50 -30.55 37.59
C THR A 480 -7.45 -30.93 36.11
N GLY A 481 -6.86 -32.09 35.83
CA GLY A 481 -7.15 -32.88 34.64
C GLY A 481 -7.93 -34.13 35.05
N GLY A 482 -9.22 -34.20 34.73
CA GLY A 482 -10.06 -35.36 35.07
C GLY A 482 -11.48 -35.23 34.54
N ALA A 483 -11.72 -35.84 33.39
CA ALA A 483 -12.95 -35.81 32.60
C ALA A 483 -14.21 -36.29 33.34
N LYS A 484 -15.37 -35.69 33.01
CA LYS A 484 -16.61 -36.38 32.61
C LYS A 484 -17.70 -35.41 32.13
N ASP A 485 -18.12 -35.65 30.89
CA ASP A 485 -19.51 -35.66 30.40
C ASP A 485 -20.45 -34.50 30.72
N LYS A 486 -20.86 -33.75 29.66
CA LYS A 486 -22.26 -33.42 29.32
C LYS A 486 -22.36 -32.47 28.10
N GLY A 487 -22.81 -33.04 26.98
CA GLY A 487 -23.77 -32.46 26.02
C GLY A 487 -23.37 -31.21 25.19
N PRO A 488 -23.31 -31.29 23.85
CA PRO A 488 -23.24 -30.08 23.02
C PRO A 488 -24.62 -29.41 22.99
N ARG A 489 -24.76 -28.31 23.73
CA ARG A 489 -25.86 -27.35 23.54
C ARG A 489 -25.70 -26.70 22.17
N LYS A 490 -26.65 -27.01 21.26
CA LYS A 490 -26.87 -26.29 20.01
C LYS A 490 -27.15 -24.82 20.33
N HIS A 491 -26.19 -23.95 20.08
CA HIS A 491 -26.44 -22.52 19.91
C HIS A 491 -27.02 -22.33 18.50
N THR A 492 -28.31 -22.00 18.41
CA THR A 492 -28.90 -21.49 17.17
C THR A 492 -28.48 -20.03 17.00
N ASP A 493 -27.29 -19.82 16.46
CA ASP A 493 -26.89 -18.51 15.99
C ASP A 493 -27.61 -18.27 14.66
N LYS A 494 -28.63 -17.42 14.70
CA LYS A 494 -29.23 -16.82 13.51
C LYS A 494 -28.12 -16.02 12.80
N PRO A 495 -27.84 -16.26 11.51
CA PRO A 495 -26.93 -15.38 10.79
C PRO A 495 -27.59 -14.01 10.64
N LYS A 496 -26.96 -13.01 11.26
CA LYS A 496 -27.24 -11.59 11.04
C LYS A 496 -26.98 -11.31 9.56
N ALA A 497 -27.99 -10.86 8.83
CA ALA A 497 -27.88 -10.56 7.40
C ALA A 497 -26.75 -9.53 7.15
N PRO A 498 -25.88 -9.72 6.14
CA PRO A 498 -24.88 -8.73 5.79
C PRO A 498 -25.55 -7.47 5.25
N GLU A 499 -25.04 -6.31 5.69
CA GLU A 499 -25.47 -4.99 5.23
C GLU A 499 -25.35 -4.89 3.70
N ARG A 500 -26.46 -4.46 3.07
CA ARG A 500 -26.56 -4.29 1.62
C ARG A 500 -25.71 -3.09 1.19
N LYS A 501 -24.57 -3.35 0.55
CA LYS A 501 -23.85 -2.31 -0.20
C LYS A 501 -24.60 -2.00 -1.50
N PRO A 502 -24.87 -0.72 -1.83
CA PRO A 502 -25.48 -0.36 -3.10
C PRO A 502 -24.45 -0.59 -4.22
N GLY A 503 -24.60 -1.69 -4.98
CA GLY A 503 -23.75 -1.97 -6.15
C GLY A 503 -23.51 -3.44 -6.45
N ASP A 504 -23.85 -4.37 -5.55
CA ASP A 504 -23.57 -5.79 -5.75
C ASP A 504 -24.78 -6.54 -6.35
N ILE A 505 -24.72 -6.81 -7.66
CA ILE A 505 -25.82 -7.39 -8.46
C ILE A 505 -26.07 -8.86 -8.08
N TRP A 506 -25.05 -9.55 -7.55
CA TRP A 506 -25.12 -10.95 -7.13
C TRP A 506 -25.96 -11.15 -5.85
N SER A 507 -26.11 -10.11 -5.04
CA SER A 507 -26.96 -10.15 -3.84
C SER A 507 -28.47 -10.23 -4.13
N SER A 508 -28.88 -9.95 -5.37
CA SER A 508 -30.29 -9.96 -5.81
C SER A 508 -30.71 -11.24 -6.54
N LEU A 509 -29.75 -12.10 -6.88
CA LEU A 509 -29.98 -13.37 -7.57
C LEU A 509 -30.17 -14.46 -6.51
N HIS A 510 -31.39 -14.61 -6.01
CA HIS A 510 -31.72 -15.74 -5.16
C HIS A 510 -31.45 -17.06 -5.92
N GLY A 511 -30.55 -17.88 -5.38
CA GLY A 511 -30.16 -19.18 -5.91
C GLY A 511 -31.22 -20.27 -5.74
N ASN A 512 -32.44 -20.03 -6.19
CA ASN A 512 -33.46 -21.07 -6.37
C ASN A 512 -33.53 -21.48 -7.84
N LEU A 513 -32.44 -22.09 -8.32
CA LEU A 513 -32.44 -22.90 -9.54
C LEU A 513 -32.10 -24.33 -9.11
N GLY A 514 -33.13 -25.10 -8.77
CA GLY A 514 -32.94 -26.53 -8.50
C GLY A 514 -33.91 -27.20 -7.54
N LEU A 515 -35.24 -27.00 -7.68
CA LEU A 515 -36.26 -27.95 -7.19
C LEU A 515 -37.49 -27.84 -8.11
N ILE A 516 -37.36 -28.33 -9.35
CA ILE A 516 -38.49 -28.71 -10.18
C ILE A 516 -38.50 -30.24 -10.13
N GLY A 517 -39.49 -30.81 -9.47
CA GLY A 517 -39.69 -32.26 -9.43
C GLY A 517 -40.13 -32.79 -8.07
N GLN A 518 -41.28 -32.36 -7.58
CA GLN A 518 -42.17 -33.16 -6.72
C GLN A 518 -43.45 -32.37 -6.48
N GLU A 519 -44.51 -32.75 -7.18
CA GLU A 519 -45.93 -32.74 -6.75
C GLU A 519 -46.80 -32.85 -8.02
N ASP A 520 -47.11 -34.09 -8.38
CA ASP A 520 -48.31 -34.50 -9.11
C ASP A 520 -48.38 -36.04 -9.05
N ALA A 521 -48.96 -36.56 -7.96
CA ALA A 521 -49.50 -37.92 -7.89
C ALA A 521 -50.47 -38.06 -6.71
N ALA A 522 -51.77 -38.10 -7.07
CA ALA A 522 -52.94 -38.54 -6.30
C ALA A 522 -53.45 -37.64 -5.15
#